data_AF-A0A9V1ERC4-F1
#
_entry.id   AF-A0A9V1ERC4-F1
#
_cell.length_a   1.000
_cell.length_b   1.000
_cell.length_c   1.000
_cell.angle_alpha   90.00
_cell.angle_beta   90.00
_cell.angle_gamma   90.00
#
_symmetry.space_group_name_H-M   'P 1'
#
loop_
_entity.id
_entity.type
_entity.pdbx_description
1 polymer ?
#
loop_
_entity_poly.entity_id
_entity_poly.type
_entity_poly.pdbx_seq_one_letter_code
_entity_poly.pdbx_strand_id
1 'polypeptide(L)'
;MRPLTILALLALAVLCLCPAGPADAKPSRAESGRGAAFVSKQEGSEVVRRLRRYLAPGLGAPAPYPDPLEPKREICELNPYCDELADHIGFQDAYRRFYGTV
;
A
#
# COMPACT_ATOMS: atom_id res chain seq x y z
N MET A 1 -30.00 27.18 59.81
CA MET A 1 -29.72 26.03 58.91
C MET A 1 -30.64 26.00 57.69
N ARG A 2 -31.97 26.07 57.86
CA ARG A 2 -32.96 25.97 56.78
C ARG A 2 -32.90 27.03 55.64
N PRO A 3 -32.56 28.32 55.86
CA PRO A 3 -32.56 29.28 54.76
C PRO A 3 -31.34 29.11 53.83
N LEU A 4 -30.21 28.66 54.39
CA LEU A 4 -28.99 28.39 53.62
C LEU A 4 -29.15 27.19 52.69
N THR A 5 -29.87 26.15 53.15
CA THR A 5 -30.18 24.98 52.30
C THR A 5 -31.13 25.34 51.17
N ILE A 6 -32.09 26.26 51.40
CA ILE A 6 -33.02 26.72 50.35
C ILE A 6 -32.28 27.55 49.31
N LEU A 7 -31.36 28.44 49.73
CA LEU A 7 -30.53 29.22 48.82
C LEU A 7 -29.61 28.34 47.95
N ALA A 8 -29.02 27.29 48.54
CA ALA A 8 -28.18 26.35 47.80
C ALA A 8 -28.98 25.55 46.77
N LEU A 9 -30.19 25.11 47.12
CA LEU A 9 -31.08 24.39 46.20
C LEU A 9 -31.57 25.28 45.05
N LEU A 10 -31.87 26.55 45.31
CA LEU A 10 -32.26 27.51 44.28
C LEU A 10 -31.10 27.80 43.32
N ALA A 11 -29.87 27.93 43.82
CA ALA A 11 -28.70 28.11 42.97
C ALA A 11 -28.46 26.90 42.05
N LEU A 12 -28.58 25.68 42.59
CA LEU A 12 -28.49 24.46 41.79
C LEU A 12 -29.60 24.36 40.74
N ALA A 13 -30.84 24.72 41.09
CA ALA A 13 -31.95 24.70 40.16
C ALA A 13 -31.72 25.65 38.97
N VAL A 14 -31.17 26.85 39.20
CA VAL A 14 -30.82 27.80 38.12
C VAL A 14 -29.70 27.23 37.23
N LEU A 15 -28.69 26.58 37.81
CA LEU A 15 -27.61 25.92 37.07
C LEU A 15 -28.10 24.73 36.22
N CYS A 16 -29.08 23.98 36.72
CA CYS A 16 -29.65 22.83 36.00
C CYS A 16 -30.66 23.25 34.90
N LEU A 17 -31.28 24.42 35.03
CA LEU A 17 -32.29 24.93 34.10
C LEU A 17 -31.71 25.88 33.03
N CYS A 18 -30.45 26.29 33.15
CA CYS A 18 -29.72 26.95 32.07
C CYS A 18 -29.04 25.91 31.17
N PRO A 19 -29.62 25.53 30.01
CA PRO A 19 -28.81 24.94 28.95
C PRO A 19 -27.71 25.95 28.62
N ALA A 20 -26.46 25.51 28.64
CA ALA A 20 -25.32 26.31 28.21
C ALA A 20 -25.70 27.06 26.92
N GLY A 21 -25.66 28.39 26.98
CA GLY A 21 -26.13 29.26 25.90
C GLY A 21 -25.50 28.91 24.55
N PRO A 22 -26.16 29.31 23.45
CA PRO A 22 -25.75 28.94 22.11
C PRO A 22 -24.40 29.61 21.79
N ALA A 23 -23.33 28.82 21.83
CA ALA A 23 -22.19 29.11 20.99
C ALA A 23 -22.56 28.65 19.58
N ASP A 24 -22.74 29.63 18.72
CA ASP A 24 -22.88 29.51 17.27
C ASP A 24 -21.90 28.47 16.70
N ALA A 25 -22.38 27.26 16.44
CA ALA A 25 -21.65 26.26 15.65
C ALA A 25 -22.67 25.31 14.97
N LYS A 26 -23.07 25.71 13.76
CA LYS A 26 -23.84 24.93 12.79
C LYS A 26 -23.19 23.55 12.54
N PRO A 27 -23.99 22.49 12.27
CA PRO A 27 -23.65 21.13 12.67
C PRO A 27 -22.72 20.49 11.65
N SER A 28 -21.66 19.83 12.12
CA SER A 28 -20.95 18.89 11.28
C SER A 28 -20.87 17.54 11.97
N ARG A 29 -21.70 16.65 11.46
CA ARG A 29 -21.41 15.24 11.27
C ARG A 29 -21.16 14.45 12.55
N ALA A 30 -22.20 13.76 13.00
CA ALA A 30 -22.01 12.47 13.64
C ALA A 30 -21.19 11.58 12.68
N GLU A 31 -19.88 11.47 12.91
CA GLU A 31 -19.10 10.38 12.34
C GLU A 31 -19.48 9.10 13.09
N SER A 32 -20.59 8.53 12.62
CA SER A 32 -20.89 7.11 12.65
C SER A 32 -19.59 6.31 12.58
N GLY A 33 -19.30 5.53 13.63
CA GLY A 33 -18.16 4.62 13.75
C GLY A 33 -17.98 3.70 12.55
N ARG A 34 -17.28 4.21 11.53
CA ARG A 34 -16.84 3.53 10.31
C ARG A 34 -15.40 3.92 9.93
N GLY A 35 -14.66 4.54 10.85
CA GLY A 35 -13.30 5.05 10.61
C GLY A 35 -12.18 4.06 10.94
N ALA A 36 -12.41 3.00 11.71
CA ALA A 36 -11.35 2.08 12.12
C ALA A 36 -10.84 1.15 11.00
N ALA A 37 -11.53 1.11 9.85
CA ALA A 37 -11.15 0.27 8.71
C ALA A 37 -10.43 1.03 7.58
N PHE A 38 -10.33 2.36 7.68
CA PHE A 38 -9.68 3.19 6.66
C PHE A 38 -8.55 3.98 7.29
N VAL A 39 -7.33 3.60 6.92
CA VAL A 39 -6.11 4.35 7.24
C VAL A 39 -6.26 5.78 6.70
N SER A 40 -5.83 6.77 7.49
CA SER A 40 -5.92 8.17 7.06
C SER A 40 -5.12 8.40 5.77
N LYS A 41 -5.54 9.35 4.94
CA LYS A 41 -4.83 9.66 3.68
C LYS A 41 -3.34 9.96 3.90
N GLN A 42 -3.00 10.55 5.04
CA GLN A 42 -1.62 10.88 5.38
C GLN A 42 -0.80 9.62 5.67
N GLU A 43 -1.31 8.72 6.51
CA GLU A 43 -0.66 7.44 6.81
C GLU A 43 -0.55 6.55 5.56
N GLY A 44 -1.59 6.51 4.72
CA GLY A 44 -1.56 5.81 3.44
C GLY A 44 -0.50 6.38 2.49
N SER A 45 -0.31 7.70 2.46
CA SER A 45 0.73 8.34 1.66
C SER A 45 2.15 8.03 2.16
N GLU A 46 2.32 7.85 3.47
CA GLU A 46 3.60 7.50 4.08
C GLU A 46 4.00 6.06 3.75
N VAL A 47 3.05 5.12 3.79
CA VAL A 47 3.28 3.71 3.41
C VAL A 47 3.69 3.61 1.94
N VAL A 48 2.99 4.31 1.04
CA VAL A 48 3.35 4.36 -0.39
C VAL A 48 4.70 5.03 -0.61
N ARG A 49 5.00 6.13 0.10
CA ARG A 49 6.29 6.82 0.01
C ARG A 49 7.44 5.98 0.58
N ARG A 50 7.21 5.20 1.63
CA ARG A 50 8.16 4.21 2.15
C ARG A 50 8.41 3.13 1.10
N LEU A 51 7.36 2.53 0.53
CA LEU A 51 7.49 1.50 -0.52
C LEU A 51 8.24 2.03 -1.75
N ARG A 52 7.95 3.26 -2.19
CA ARG A 52 8.61 3.89 -3.34
C ARG A 52 10.10 4.17 -3.10
N ARG A 53 10.53 4.38 -1.85
CA ARG A 53 11.96 4.48 -1.51
C ARG A 53 12.68 3.14 -1.68
N TYR A 54 11.99 2.02 -1.45
CA TYR A 54 12.55 0.68 -1.68
C TYR A 54 12.48 0.26 -3.16
N LEU A 55 11.48 0.76 -3.91
CA LEU A 55 11.29 0.49 -5.34
C LEU A 55 11.88 1.57 -6.26
N ALA A 56 12.68 2.50 -5.72
CA ALA A 56 13.34 3.49 -6.55
C ALA A 56 14.16 2.75 -7.63
N PRO A 57 13.97 3.08 -8.93
CA PRO A 57 14.69 2.41 -10.00
C PRO A 57 16.19 2.63 -9.79
N GLY A 58 16.92 1.59 -9.41
CA GLY A 58 18.37 1.65 -9.15
C GLY A 58 18.82 1.38 -7.72
N LEU A 59 17.91 1.07 -6.77
CA LEU A 59 18.28 0.55 -5.43
C LEU A 59 18.17 -0.98 -5.30
N GLY A 60 17.59 -1.65 -6.31
CA GLY A 60 17.83 -3.07 -6.57
C GLY A 60 19.17 -3.24 -7.29
N ALA A 61 19.81 -4.40 -7.12
CA ALA A 61 21.00 -4.76 -7.90
C ALA A 61 20.75 -4.40 -9.38
N PRO A 62 21.77 -3.89 -10.12
CA PRO A 62 21.63 -3.68 -11.55
C PRO A 62 21.00 -4.94 -12.13
N ALA A 63 19.90 -4.80 -12.87
CA ALA A 63 19.39 -5.93 -13.62
C ALA A 63 20.60 -6.51 -14.36
N PRO A 64 20.90 -7.82 -14.21
CA PRO A 64 22.03 -8.42 -14.90
C PRO A 64 21.97 -7.96 -16.35
N TYR A 65 23.11 -7.51 -16.89
CA TYR A 65 23.19 -7.15 -18.30
C TYR A 65 22.49 -8.26 -19.09
N PRO A 66 21.49 -7.93 -19.94
CA PRO A 66 20.69 -8.96 -20.60
C PRO A 66 21.63 -9.93 -21.30
N ASP A 67 21.48 -11.22 -21.01
CA ASP A 67 22.35 -12.25 -21.57
C ASP A 67 22.30 -12.12 -23.10
N PRO A 68 23.44 -11.88 -23.78
CA PRO A 68 23.49 -11.80 -25.24
C PRO A 68 22.93 -13.04 -25.94
N LEU A 69 22.86 -14.17 -25.23
CA LEU A 69 22.32 -15.43 -25.72
C LEU A 69 20.81 -15.58 -25.52
N GLU A 70 20.15 -14.69 -24.76
CA GLU A 70 18.73 -14.80 -24.46
C GLU A 70 17.84 -14.84 -25.71
N PRO A 71 18.05 -14.00 -26.74
CA PRO A 71 17.23 -14.07 -27.96
C PRO A 71 17.37 -15.40 -28.70
N LYS A 72 18.55 -16.03 -28.61
CA LYS A 72 18.79 -17.34 -29.24
C LYS A 72 18.19 -18.46 -28.41
N ARG A 73 18.17 -18.31 -27.08
CA ARG A 73 17.48 -19.22 -26.16
C ARG A 73 15.99 -19.25 -26.46
N GLU A 74 15.35 -18.07 -26.57
CA GLU A 74 13.94 -17.97 -26.94
C GLU A 74 13.63 -18.68 -28.27
N ILE A 75 14.51 -18.55 -29.28
CA ILE A 75 14.34 -19.26 -30.56
C ILE A 75 14.41 -20.78 -30.39
N CYS A 76 15.30 -21.30 -29.54
CA CYS A 76 15.42 -22.73 -29.28
C CYS A 76 14.21 -23.28 -28.50
N GLU A 77 13.73 -22.54 -27.48
CA GLU A 77 12.54 -22.90 -26.69
C GLU A 77 11.27 -22.94 -27.54
N LEU A 78 11.18 -22.13 -28.60
CA LEU A 78 10.06 -22.18 -29.56
C LEU A 78 10.07 -23.42 -30.46
N ASN A 79 11.17 -24.17 -30.53
CA ASN A 79 11.28 -25.40 -31.31
C ASN A 79 11.39 -26.61 -30.36
N PRO A 80 10.35 -27.47 -30.28
CA PRO A 80 10.33 -28.57 -29.31
C PRO A 80 11.49 -29.54 -29.47
N TYR A 81 12.04 -29.70 -30.68
CA TYR A 81 13.21 -30.55 -30.88
C TYR A 81 14.52 -29.90 -30.45
N CYS A 82 14.62 -28.57 -30.55
CA CYS A 82 15.78 -27.84 -30.04
C CYS A 82 15.75 -27.79 -28.51
N ASP A 83 14.59 -27.52 -27.93
CA ASP A 83 14.37 -27.43 -26.48
C ASP A 83 14.73 -28.75 -25.77
N GLU A 84 14.12 -29.86 -26.19
CA GLU A 84 14.42 -31.20 -25.64
C GLU A 84 15.90 -31.59 -25.85
N LEU A 85 16.50 -31.19 -26.98
CA LEU A 85 17.92 -31.45 -27.21
C LEU A 85 18.81 -30.59 -26.29
N ALA A 86 18.42 -29.36 -26.02
CA ALA A 86 19.14 -28.45 -25.13
C ALA A 86 19.23 -28.99 -23.69
N ASP A 87 18.22 -29.73 -23.24
CA ASP A 87 18.24 -30.41 -21.93
C ASP A 87 19.29 -31.52 -21.85
N HIS A 88 19.65 -32.12 -22.98
CA HIS A 88 20.62 -33.22 -23.04
C HIS A 88 22.05 -32.77 -23.30
N ILE A 89 22.25 -31.78 -24.18
CA ILE A 89 23.58 -31.36 -24.64
C ILE A 89 23.92 -29.90 -24.35
N GLY A 90 22.99 -29.15 -23.76
CA GLY A 90 23.11 -27.72 -23.55
C GLY A 90 22.64 -26.89 -24.74
N PHE A 91 22.08 -25.73 -24.42
CA PHE A 91 21.48 -24.79 -25.38
C PHE A 91 22.40 -24.41 -26.55
N GLN A 92 23.67 -24.05 -26.31
CA GLN A 92 24.55 -23.58 -27.39
C GLN A 92 24.82 -24.65 -28.45
N ASP A 93 24.98 -25.91 -28.02
CA ASP A 93 25.22 -27.03 -28.92
C ASP A 93 23.92 -27.48 -29.62
N ALA A 94 22.78 -27.43 -28.94
CA ALA A 94 21.48 -27.67 -29.55
C ALA A 94 21.15 -26.60 -30.61
N TYR A 95 21.28 -25.32 -30.25
CA TYR A 95 21.07 -24.20 -31.17
C TYR A 95 21.99 -24.31 -32.40
N ARG A 96 23.26 -24.68 -32.21
CA ARG A 96 24.20 -24.85 -33.33
C ARG A 96 23.79 -25.95 -34.30
N ARG A 97 23.21 -27.05 -33.81
CA ARG A 97 22.75 -28.17 -34.65
C ARG A 97 21.52 -27.81 -35.50
N PHE A 98 20.62 -26.99 -34.97
CA PHE A 98 19.40 -26.58 -35.67
C PHE A 98 19.59 -25.34 -36.55
N TYR A 99 20.32 -24.34 -36.07
CA TYR A 99 20.37 -23.00 -36.66
C TYR A 99 21.76 -22.57 -37.15
N GLY A 100 22.80 -23.40 -36.95
CA GLY A 100 24.16 -23.10 -37.39
C GLY A 100 24.96 -22.25 -36.40
N THR A 101 26.08 -21.68 -36.84
CA THR A 101 27.03 -21.02 -35.93
C THR A 101 26.44 -19.78 -35.26
N VAL A 102 26.72 -19.71 -33.95
CA VAL A 102 26.35 -18.66 -32.98
C VAL A 102 26.94 -17.32 -33.40
#